data_AF-A0A2G9NY20-F1
#
_entry.id   AF-A0A2G9NY20-F1
#
_cell.length_a   1.000
_cell.length_b   1.000
_cell.length_c   1.000
_cell.angle_alpha   90.00
_cell.angle_beta   90.00
_cell.angle_gamma   90.00
#
_symmetry.space_group_name_H-M   'P 1'
#
loop_
_entity.id
_entity.type
_entity.pdbx_description
1 polymer ?
#
loop_
_entity_poly.entity_id
_entity_poly.type
_entity_poly.pdbx_seq_one_letter_code
_entity_poly.pdbx_strand_id
1 'polypeptide(L)'
;MEHNMVGYGSLISHNSLKETINNKHFKPVIMKGYKRIFDIYSKKNANSDVLNIKKSKNSKLNGVMFKVNDLELEKIKKREDWYSLKKVKAYDFESGKLLGECFIVIDYTIRIDKENKLPSKCYFISCREAAYHINKKFGNFWDKTTFTSDNETVSEWIKKHREYNTL
;
A
#
# COMPACT_ATOMS: atom_id res chain seq x y z
N MET A 1 10.26 -21.57 -7.11
CA MET A 1 11.15 -20.39 -7.03
C MET A 1 10.56 -19.40 -6.03
N GLU A 2 11.38 -18.56 -5.40
CA GLU A 2 10.91 -17.47 -4.54
C GLU A 2 11.04 -16.12 -5.25
N HIS A 3 10.08 -15.23 -5.02
CA HIS A 3 10.02 -13.89 -5.58
C HIS A 3 9.87 -12.86 -4.47
N ASN A 4 10.44 -11.68 -4.64
CA ASN A 4 10.17 -10.55 -3.75
C ASN A 4 8.88 -9.85 -4.17
N MET A 5 8.02 -9.53 -3.21
CA MET A 5 6.80 -8.75 -3.42
C MET A 5 6.70 -7.65 -2.37
N VAL A 6 6.14 -6.50 -2.73
CA VAL A 6 5.93 -5.37 -1.82
C VAL A 6 4.44 -5.11 -1.61
N GLY A 7 4.03 -5.13 -0.34
CA GLY A 7 2.73 -4.65 0.12
C GLY A 7 2.81 -3.17 0.51
N TYR A 8 1.88 -2.35 0.01
CA TYR A 8 1.85 -0.90 0.27
C TYR A 8 0.53 -0.38 0.87
N GLY A 9 -0.50 -1.23 0.96
CA GLY A 9 -1.79 -0.92 1.59
C GLY A 9 -2.10 -1.88 2.72
N SER A 10 -3.24 -2.58 2.65
CA SER A 10 -3.62 -3.55 3.68
C SER A 10 -2.55 -4.61 3.94
N LEU A 11 -1.80 -5.03 2.90
CA LEU A 11 -0.67 -5.96 2.99
C LEU A 11 0.50 -5.49 3.88
N ILE A 12 0.50 -4.23 4.36
CA ILE A 12 1.40 -3.80 5.43
C ILE A 12 1.02 -4.47 6.76
N SER A 13 -0.27 -4.71 6.98
CA SER A 13 -0.80 -5.41 8.15
C SER A 13 -0.48 -6.89 8.09
N HIS A 14 0.29 -7.38 9.07
CA HIS A 14 0.57 -8.81 9.21
C HIS A 14 -0.73 -9.62 9.38
N ASN A 15 -1.77 -9.05 9.98
CA ASN A 15 -3.06 -9.72 10.15
C ASN A 15 -3.80 -9.93 8.82
N SER A 16 -3.67 -9.02 7.85
CA SER A 16 -4.23 -9.21 6.50
C SER A 16 -3.53 -10.34 5.73
N LEU A 17 -2.29 -10.67 6.13
CA LEU A 17 -1.45 -11.68 5.50
C LEU A 17 -1.48 -13.02 6.23
N LYS A 18 -1.86 -13.10 7.51
CA LYS A 18 -1.99 -14.37 8.25
C LYS A 18 -2.93 -15.37 7.57
N GLU A 19 -3.96 -14.90 6.88
CA GLU A 19 -4.86 -15.77 6.12
C GLU A 19 -4.27 -16.27 4.79
N THR A 20 -3.22 -15.63 4.27
CA THR A 20 -2.68 -15.88 2.92
C THR A 20 -1.25 -16.43 2.92
N ILE A 21 -0.42 -16.04 3.91
CA ILE A 21 1.03 -16.25 3.94
C ILE A 21 1.51 -16.37 5.40
N ASN A 22 1.89 -17.57 5.84
CA ASN A 22 2.37 -17.81 7.21
C ASN A 22 3.85 -17.38 7.40
N ASN A 23 4.14 -16.72 8.53
CA ASN A 23 5.47 -16.61 9.14
C ASN A 23 6.62 -15.98 8.30
N LYS A 24 6.33 -14.98 7.46
CA LYS A 24 7.38 -14.32 6.68
C LYS A 24 7.99 -13.11 7.38
N HIS A 25 9.31 -13.00 7.29
CA HIS A 25 10.04 -11.78 7.67
C HIS A 25 9.69 -10.66 6.69
N PHE A 26 9.15 -9.57 7.23
CA PHE A 26 8.90 -8.35 6.48
C PHE A 26 10.11 -7.44 6.54
N LYS A 27 10.50 -6.90 5.39
CA LYS A 27 11.54 -5.89 5.29
C LYS A 27 10.93 -4.54 4.91
N PRO A 28 11.05 -3.49 5.73
CA PRO A 28 10.63 -2.14 5.36
C PRO A 28 11.40 -1.63 4.14
N VAL A 29 10.68 -1.15 3.14
CA VAL A 29 11.27 -0.68 1.86
C VAL A 29 10.64 0.63 1.38
N ILE A 30 11.35 1.29 0.46
CA ILE A 30 10.90 2.44 -0.33
C ILE A 30 10.83 2.02 -1.79
N MET A 31 9.77 2.47 -2.46
CA MET A 31 9.61 2.40 -3.92
C MET A 31 9.56 3.82 -4.46
N LYS A 32 10.21 4.05 -5.61
CA LYS A 32 10.30 5.35 -6.30
C LYS A 32 9.52 5.30 -7.61
N GLY A 33 9.06 6.45 -8.10
CA GLY A 33 8.34 6.55 -9.36
C GLY A 33 6.83 6.28 -9.24
N TYR A 34 6.32 6.18 -8.01
CA TYR A 34 4.91 5.91 -7.71
C TYR A 34 4.42 6.79 -6.56
N LYS A 35 3.14 7.11 -6.61
CA LYS A 35 2.38 7.83 -5.59
C LYS A 35 1.29 6.92 -5.04
N ARG A 36 1.20 6.77 -3.72
CA ARG A 36 0.12 6.04 -3.05
C ARG A 36 -1.08 6.96 -2.84
N ILE A 37 -2.28 6.51 -3.21
CA ILE A 37 -3.48 7.34 -3.21
C ILE A 37 -4.72 6.51 -2.86
N PHE A 38 -5.65 7.07 -2.10
CA PHE A 38 -7.00 6.53 -1.92
C PHE A 38 -7.86 7.02 -3.09
N ASP A 39 -8.03 6.17 -4.10
CA ASP A 39 -8.83 6.52 -5.29
C ASP A 39 -9.44 5.30 -5.96
N ILE A 40 -9.49 4.14 -5.28
CA ILE A 40 -10.17 2.96 -5.81
C ILE A 40 -11.50 2.80 -5.09
N TYR A 41 -12.57 3.01 -5.84
CA TYR A 41 -13.93 2.78 -5.39
C TYR A 41 -14.15 1.30 -5.06
N SER A 42 -14.55 1.03 -3.83
CA SER A 42 -14.81 -0.32 -3.36
C SER A 42 -16.20 -0.47 -2.75
N LYS A 43 -17.11 -1.15 -3.49
CA LYS A 43 -18.42 -1.56 -2.95
C LYS A 43 -18.32 -2.37 -1.65
N LYS A 44 -17.26 -3.19 -1.51
CA LYS A 44 -17.00 -4.01 -0.32
C LYS A 44 -16.58 -3.20 0.91
N ASN A 45 -16.13 -1.96 0.72
CA ASN A 45 -15.60 -1.10 1.78
C ASN A 45 -16.53 0.09 1.95
N ALA A 46 -17.82 -0.20 2.22
CA ALA A 46 -18.87 0.80 2.45
C ALA A 46 -19.01 1.84 1.32
N ASN A 47 -18.77 1.45 0.06
CA ASN A 47 -18.79 2.35 -1.09
C ASN A 47 -17.81 3.54 -0.92
N SER A 48 -16.63 3.29 -0.37
CA SER A 48 -15.60 4.30 -0.13
C SER A 48 -14.27 3.93 -0.80
N ASP A 49 -13.33 4.87 -0.76
CA ASP A 49 -12.04 4.71 -1.44
C ASP A 49 -11.06 3.83 -0.65
N VAL A 50 -10.35 2.98 -1.38
CA VAL A 50 -9.21 2.18 -0.90
C VAL A 50 -7.95 2.53 -1.67
N LEU A 51 -6.81 2.00 -1.21
CA LEU A 51 -5.51 2.36 -1.72
C LEU A 51 -5.21 1.82 -3.11
N ASN A 52 -4.55 2.67 -3.88
CA ASN A 52 -3.90 2.38 -5.15
C ASN A 52 -2.51 3.01 -5.19
N ILE A 53 -1.79 2.74 -6.28
CA ILE A 53 -0.60 3.47 -6.66
C ILE A 53 -0.66 3.93 -8.12
N LYS A 54 -0.30 5.19 -8.35
CA LYS A 54 -0.21 5.79 -9.69
C LYS A 54 1.25 6.10 -10.01
N LYS A 55 1.63 5.98 -11.29
CA LYS A 55 2.96 6.41 -11.74
C LYS A 55 3.14 7.90 -11.45
N SER A 56 4.26 8.25 -10.83
CA SER A 56 4.65 9.64 -10.56
C SER A 56 6.17 9.71 -10.40
N LYS A 57 6.86 10.26 -11.41
CA LYS A 57 8.33 10.24 -11.51
C LYS A 57 9.04 10.76 -10.27
N ASN A 58 8.46 11.77 -9.61
CA ASN A 58 9.07 12.47 -8.47
C ASN A 58 8.53 11.98 -7.12
N SER A 59 7.61 11.01 -7.11
CA SER A 59 7.05 10.46 -5.88
C SER A 59 7.78 9.21 -5.43
N LYS A 60 7.69 8.98 -4.12
CA LYS A 60 8.15 7.77 -3.45
C LYS A 60 7.11 7.39 -2.40
N LEU A 61 7.05 6.10 -2.09
CA LEU A 61 6.18 5.57 -1.05
C LEU A 61 6.89 4.42 -0.33
N ASN A 62 6.51 4.17 0.91
CA ASN A 62 7.01 3.05 1.70
C ASN A 62 6.07 1.85 1.66
N GLY A 63 6.63 0.67 1.86
CA GLY A 63 5.90 -0.59 1.96
C GLY A 63 6.71 -1.65 2.68
N VAL A 64 6.19 -2.87 2.73
CA VAL A 64 6.88 -4.04 3.28
C VAL A 64 7.17 -5.04 2.19
N MET A 65 8.43 -5.43 2.08
CA MET A 65 8.86 -6.50 1.17
C MET A 65 8.82 -7.84 1.90
N PHE A 66 8.28 -8.84 1.23
CA PHE A 66 8.24 -10.22 1.70
C PHE A 66 8.45 -11.16 0.51
N LYS A 67 8.86 -12.39 0.79
CA LYS A 67 9.02 -13.41 -0.24
C LYS A 67 7.67 -14.06 -0.57
N VAL A 68 7.47 -14.51 -1.80
CA VAL A 68 6.34 -15.35 -2.22
C VAL A 68 6.86 -16.47 -3.10
N ASN A 69 6.34 -17.68 -2.94
CA ASN A 69 6.62 -18.78 -3.85
C ASN A 69 5.69 -18.70 -5.08
N ASP A 70 5.94 -19.53 -6.09
CA ASP A 70 5.16 -19.54 -7.33
C ASP A 70 3.67 -19.81 -7.08
N LEU A 71 3.32 -20.73 -6.17
CA LEU A 71 1.93 -21.04 -5.85
C LEU A 71 1.19 -19.87 -5.20
N GLU A 72 1.85 -19.14 -4.30
CA GLU A 72 1.31 -17.94 -3.67
C GLU A 72 1.17 -16.81 -4.69
N LEU A 73 2.16 -16.63 -5.56
CA LEU A 73 2.12 -15.64 -6.62
C LEU A 73 0.96 -15.91 -7.59
N GLU A 74 0.73 -17.17 -7.95
CA GLU A 74 -0.42 -17.58 -8.77
C GLU A 74 -1.76 -17.37 -8.05
N LYS A 75 -1.84 -17.65 -6.73
CA LYS A 75 -3.04 -17.33 -5.94
C LYS A 75 -3.33 -15.83 -5.91
N ILE A 76 -2.29 -14.99 -5.79
CA ILE A 76 -2.41 -13.54 -5.83
C ILE A 76 -2.90 -13.10 -7.22
N LYS A 77 -2.31 -13.62 -8.31
CA LYS A 77 -2.78 -13.35 -9.68
C LYS A 77 -4.26 -13.72 -9.86
N LYS A 78 -4.67 -14.90 -9.39
CA LYS A 78 -6.06 -15.39 -9.52
C LYS A 78 -7.07 -14.62 -8.68
N ARG A 79 -6.68 -14.18 -7.47
CA ARG A 79 -7.53 -13.31 -6.62
C ARG A 79 -7.72 -11.94 -7.26
N GLU A 80 -6.72 -11.48 -7.98
CA GLU A 80 -6.62 -10.14 -8.54
C GLU A 80 -6.73 -10.15 -10.06
N ASP A 81 -7.78 -10.80 -10.61
CA ASP A 81 -8.08 -10.90 -12.06
C ASP A 81 -8.06 -9.55 -12.83
N TRP A 82 -8.01 -8.44 -12.09
CA TRP A 82 -8.02 -7.06 -12.57
C TRP A 82 -6.75 -6.26 -12.27
N TYR A 83 -5.84 -6.74 -11.41
CA TYR A 83 -4.62 -6.01 -11.07
C TYR A 83 -3.43 -6.53 -11.86
N SER A 84 -2.64 -5.61 -12.40
CA SER A 84 -1.39 -5.93 -13.08
C SER A 84 -0.25 -6.09 -12.08
N LEU A 85 0.46 -7.22 -12.16
CA LEU A 85 1.78 -7.35 -11.53
C LEU A 85 2.80 -6.52 -12.31
N LYS A 86 3.53 -5.67 -11.60
CA LYS A 86 4.65 -4.89 -12.15
C LYS A 86 5.91 -5.18 -11.37
N LYS A 87 7.04 -5.24 -12.07
CA LYS A 87 8.37 -5.25 -11.46
C LYS A 87 8.83 -3.83 -11.20
N VAL A 88 9.35 -3.60 -10.00
CA VAL A 88 9.94 -2.31 -9.59
C VAL A 88 11.19 -2.54 -8.76
N LYS A 89 12.04 -1.50 -8.66
CA LYS A 89 13.18 -1.51 -7.75
C LYS A 89 12.72 -1.16 -6.33
N ALA A 90 13.10 -1.98 -5.36
CA ALA A 90 12.93 -1.69 -3.95
C ALA A 90 14.25 -1.23 -3.33
N TYR A 91 14.15 -0.27 -2.43
CA TYR A 91 15.27 0.28 -1.67
C TYR A 91 15.01 0.04 -0.19
N ASP A 92 16.05 -0.26 0.57
CA ASP A 92 15.97 -0.39 2.02
C ASP A 92 15.48 0.93 2.65
N PHE A 93 14.52 0.85 3.56
CA PHE A 93 13.88 2.05 4.13
C PHE A 93 14.86 2.91 4.95
N GLU A 94 15.78 2.28 5.68
CA GLU A 94 16.70 2.99 6.57
C GLU A 94 17.95 3.47 5.83
N SER A 95 18.60 2.56 5.10
CA SER A 95 19.88 2.84 4.44
C SER A 95 19.74 3.43 3.03
N GLY A 96 18.56 3.31 2.40
CA GLY A 96 18.33 3.74 1.02
C GLY A 96 19.04 2.87 -0.04
N LYS A 97 19.73 1.80 0.37
CA LYS A 97 20.44 0.88 -0.54
C LYS A 97 19.47 0.13 -1.43
N LEU A 98 19.82 -0.07 -2.70
CA LEU A 98 19.06 -0.91 -3.63
C LEU A 98 19.05 -2.36 -3.13
N LEU A 99 17.87 -2.95 -2.99
CA LEU A 99 17.69 -4.34 -2.59
C LEU A 99 17.46 -5.28 -3.79
N GLY A 100 17.06 -4.73 -4.93
CA GLY A 100 16.79 -5.48 -6.16
C GLY A 100 15.40 -5.21 -6.71
N GLU A 101 14.95 -6.10 -7.59
CA GLU A 101 13.60 -6.06 -8.16
C GLU A 101 12.61 -6.81 -7.28
N CYS A 102 11.38 -6.30 -7.25
CA CYS A 102 10.24 -6.93 -6.59
C CYS A 102 8.96 -6.71 -7.40
N PHE A 103 7.96 -7.53 -7.12
CA PHE A 103 6.62 -7.37 -7.64
C PHE A 103 5.78 -6.43 -6.79
N ILE A 104 4.95 -5.65 -7.47
CA ILE A 104 3.84 -4.91 -6.89
C ILE A 104 2.58 -5.19 -7.69
N VAL A 105 1.44 -5.09 -7.02
CA VAL A 105 0.11 -5.27 -7.60
C VAL A 105 -0.47 -3.87 -7.82
N ILE A 106 -1.03 -3.58 -9.00
CA ILE A 106 -1.58 -2.24 -9.35
C ILE A 106 -2.92 -2.39 -10.07
N ASP A 107 -3.95 -1.64 -9.66
CA ASP A 107 -5.20 -1.53 -10.40
C ASP A 107 -5.10 -0.38 -11.40
N TYR A 108 -5.36 -0.66 -12.67
CA TYR A 108 -5.20 0.32 -13.75
C TYR A 108 -6.49 0.79 -14.40
N THR A 109 -7.65 0.16 -14.17
CA THR A 109 -8.64 0.17 -15.25
C THR A 109 -10.10 0.43 -14.91
N ILE A 110 -10.68 -0.06 -13.81
CA ILE A 110 -12.17 -0.04 -13.73
C ILE A 110 -12.71 0.73 -12.52
N ARG A 111 -11.96 0.76 -11.41
CA ARG A 111 -12.50 1.25 -10.14
C ARG A 111 -11.94 2.58 -9.69
N ILE A 112 -11.21 3.28 -10.54
CA ILE A 112 -10.73 4.62 -10.18
C ILE A 112 -11.96 5.49 -9.90
N ASP A 113 -12.05 5.97 -8.67
CA ASP A 113 -13.11 6.86 -8.25
C ASP A 113 -12.99 8.20 -9.00
N LYS A 114 -14.14 8.70 -9.45
CA LYS A 114 -14.28 9.97 -10.15
C LYS A 114 -15.07 10.99 -9.33
N GLU A 115 -15.57 10.58 -8.17
CA GLU A 115 -16.44 11.36 -7.31
C GLU A 115 -15.72 11.92 -6.08
N ASN A 116 -14.40 11.69 -5.95
CA ASN A 116 -13.55 12.11 -4.84
C ASN A 116 -14.11 11.70 -3.47
N LYS A 117 -14.44 10.42 -3.33
CA LYS A 117 -14.97 9.86 -2.10
C LYS A 117 -13.92 9.85 -1.01
N LEU A 118 -14.41 9.89 0.22
CA LEU A 118 -13.56 9.74 1.39
C LEU A 118 -12.97 8.32 1.44
N PRO A 119 -11.78 8.16 2.04
CA PRO A 119 -11.23 6.84 2.33
C PRO A 119 -12.20 6.02 3.18
N SER A 120 -12.29 4.71 2.94
CA SER A 120 -12.96 3.80 3.87
C SER A 120 -12.29 3.89 5.25
N LYS A 121 -13.05 4.31 6.27
CA LYS A 121 -12.53 4.53 7.63
C LYS A 121 -11.81 3.33 8.22
N CYS A 122 -12.45 2.17 8.23
CA CYS A 122 -11.85 0.95 8.79
C CYS A 122 -10.58 0.54 8.02
N TYR A 123 -10.62 0.63 6.69
CA TYR A 123 -9.49 0.27 5.84
C TYR A 123 -8.31 1.24 6.02
N PHE A 124 -8.61 2.54 6.06
CA PHE A 124 -7.65 3.61 6.32
C PHE A 124 -6.92 3.39 7.64
N ILE A 125 -7.69 3.23 8.73
CA ILE A 125 -7.16 3.03 10.08
C ILE A 125 -6.26 1.80 10.09
N SER A 126 -6.72 0.67 9.55
CA SER A 126 -5.95 -0.57 9.49
C SER A 126 -4.60 -0.41 8.77
N CYS A 127 -4.58 0.27 7.61
CA CYS A 127 -3.34 0.50 6.86
C CYS A 127 -2.37 1.41 7.61
N ARG A 128 -2.89 2.51 8.18
CA ARG A 128 -2.08 3.49 8.88
C ARG A 128 -1.52 2.91 10.17
N GLU A 129 -2.34 2.25 10.98
CA GLU A 129 -1.88 1.55 12.19
C GLU A 129 -0.79 0.55 11.86
N ALA A 130 -0.97 -0.29 10.84
CA ALA A 130 0.06 -1.25 10.43
C ALA A 130 1.40 -0.59 10.06
N ALA A 131 1.38 0.60 9.44
CA ALA A 131 2.59 1.36 9.17
C ALA A 131 3.27 1.86 10.46
N TYR A 132 2.49 2.34 11.44
CA TYR A 132 3.02 2.80 12.72
C TYR A 132 3.52 1.66 13.62
N HIS A 133 2.97 0.45 13.49
CA HIS A 133 3.47 -0.75 14.18
C HIS A 133 4.89 -1.16 13.73
N ILE A 134 5.31 -0.81 12.51
CA ILE A 134 6.69 -1.04 12.07
C ILE A 134 7.65 -0.15 12.85
N ASN A 135 7.42 1.17 12.81
CA ASN A 135 7.96 2.17 13.71
C ASN A 135 7.40 3.57 13.38
N LYS A 136 7.61 4.54 14.28
CA LYS A 136 7.15 5.93 14.11
C LYS A 136 7.68 6.62 12.85
N LYS A 137 8.93 6.35 12.44
CA LYS A 137 9.53 6.95 11.23
C LYS A 137 8.83 6.43 9.96
N PHE A 138 8.53 5.13 9.92
CA PHE A 138 7.80 4.48 8.83
C PHE A 138 6.36 4.98 8.76
N GLY A 139 5.65 5.06 9.89
CA GLY A 139 4.30 5.63 9.97
C GLY A 139 4.24 7.09 9.49
N ASN A 140 5.13 7.95 10.00
CA ASN A 140 5.20 9.34 9.56
C ASN A 140 5.53 9.48 8.06
N PHE A 141 6.37 8.61 7.52
CA PHE A 141 6.64 8.58 6.08
C PHE A 141 5.39 8.18 5.30
N TRP A 142 4.63 7.22 5.82
CA TRP A 142 3.36 6.78 5.22
C TRP A 142 2.37 7.96 5.14
N ASP A 143 2.17 8.70 6.24
CA ASP A 143 1.25 9.86 6.28
C ASP A 143 1.64 10.95 5.26
N LYS A 144 2.95 11.19 5.08
CA LYS A 144 3.49 12.22 4.18
C LYS A 144 3.51 11.82 2.70
N THR A 145 3.39 10.53 2.40
CA THR A 145 3.52 9.99 1.03
C THR A 145 2.26 9.29 0.53
N THR A 146 1.19 9.35 1.31
CA THR A 146 -0.14 8.83 0.98
C THR A 146 -1.08 10.00 0.77
N PHE A 147 -1.95 9.89 -0.21
CA PHE A 147 -2.84 10.97 -0.61
C PHE A 147 -4.29 10.51 -0.64
N THR A 148 -5.23 11.43 -0.46
CA THR A 148 -6.63 11.22 -0.80
C THR A 148 -6.87 11.41 -2.31
N SER A 149 -8.08 11.10 -2.77
CA SER A 149 -8.53 11.34 -4.13
C SER A 149 -8.44 12.82 -4.51
N ASP A 150 -8.65 13.73 -3.56
CA ASP A 150 -8.44 15.18 -3.67
C ASP A 150 -6.97 15.63 -3.69
N ASN A 151 -6.02 14.69 -3.77
CA ASN A 151 -4.59 14.97 -3.82
C ASN A 151 -4.03 15.68 -2.56
N GLU A 152 -4.74 15.62 -1.43
CA GLU A 152 -4.24 16.07 -0.13
C GLU A 152 -3.43 14.95 0.53
N THR A 153 -2.28 15.27 1.11
CA THR A 153 -1.51 14.27 1.88
C THR A 153 -2.26 13.88 3.14
N VAL A 154 -2.19 12.61 3.53
CA VAL A 154 -2.82 12.12 4.76
C VAL A 154 -2.39 12.91 6.00
N SER A 155 -1.13 13.33 6.08
CA SER A 155 -0.63 14.18 7.18
C SER A 155 -1.38 15.51 7.35
N GLU A 156 -1.89 16.08 6.26
CA GLU A 156 -2.70 17.32 6.30
C GLU A 156 -4.18 16.99 6.44
N TRP A 157 -4.67 16.01 5.69
CA TRP A 157 -6.07 15.61 5.66
C TRP A 157 -6.59 15.18 7.05
N ILE A 158 -5.79 14.42 7.82
CA ILE A 158 -6.18 13.97 9.18
C ILE A 158 -6.42 15.13 10.14
N LYS A 159 -5.75 16.28 9.97
CA LYS A 159 -5.95 17.45 10.85
C LYS A 159 -7.39 17.96 10.80
N LYS A 160 -8.05 17.77 9.66
CA LYS A 160 -9.46 18.14 9.38
C LYS A 160 -10.44 16.99 9.66
N HIS A 161 -9.97 15.75 9.65
CA HIS A 161 -10.78 14.53 9.80
C HIS A 161 -10.32 13.73 11.03
N ARG A 162 -10.49 14.32 12.22
CA ARG A 162 -9.97 13.77 13.49
C ARG A 162 -10.55 12.39 13.82
N GLU A 163 -11.73 12.09 13.32
CA GLU A 163 -12.39 10.80 13.47
C GLU A 163 -11.62 9.64 12.80
N TYR A 164 -10.66 9.93 11.91
CA TYR A 164 -9.73 8.96 11.32
C TYR A 164 -8.39 8.87 12.07
N ASN A 165 -8.15 9.72 13.08
CA ASN A 165 -6.90 9.74 13.84
C ASN A 165 -6.97 8.84 15.09
N THR A 166 -6.50 7.60 14.98
CA THR A 166 -6.46 6.63 16.10
C THR A 166 -5.07 6.46 16.72
N LEU A 167 -4.08 7.25 16.28
CA LEU A 167 -2.66 7.13 16.65
C LEU A 167 -2.11 8.38 17.35
#